data_AF-A0A6B1BZ41-F1
#
_entry.id   AF-A0A6B1BZ41-F1
#
_cell.length_a   1.000
_cell.length_b   1.000
_cell.length_c   1.000
_cell.angle_alpha   90.00
_cell.angle_beta   90.00
_cell.angle_gamma   90.00
#
_symmetry.space_group_name_H-M   'P 1'
#
loop_
_entity.id
_entity.type
_entity.pdbx_description
1 polymer ?
#
loop_
_entity_poly.entity_id
_entity_poly.type
_entity_poly.pdbx_seq_one_letter_code
_entity_poly.pdbx_strand_id
1 'polypeptide(L)'
;MSDATDAAGDSSRLEEFHQEVSKLRASGGRANPDRWVFRIGLIFTIVGLAFTLVSFVMTGGASNAVNHLDLVVSAIFGLSLTFIGLVMIAVSSFKRFMRYWLVRLVYEYREQTDRVVGS
;
A
#
# COMPACT_ATOMS: atom_id res chain seq x y z
N MET A 1 -51.50 -21.24 -6.65
CA MET A 1 -51.28 -19.83 -7.03
C MET A 1 -50.46 -19.05 -6.00
N SER A 2 -50.20 -19.58 -4.79
CA SER A 2 -49.27 -18.97 -3.81
C SER A 2 -47.79 -19.28 -4.13
N ASP A 3 -47.49 -20.51 -4.54
CA ASP A 3 -46.14 -21.03 -4.77
C ASP A 3 -45.35 -20.30 -5.89
N ALA A 4 -46.05 -19.87 -6.95
CA ALA A 4 -45.45 -19.09 -8.03
C ALA A 4 -45.07 -17.66 -7.61
N THR A 5 -45.74 -17.11 -6.60
CA THR A 5 -45.49 -15.75 -6.08
C THR A 5 -44.31 -15.76 -5.11
N ASP A 6 -44.16 -16.83 -4.32
CA ASP A 6 -43.01 -17.02 -3.42
C ASP A 6 -41.71 -17.27 -4.20
N ALA A 7 -41.75 -18.09 -5.26
CA ALA A 7 -40.59 -18.32 -6.14
C ALA A 7 -40.14 -17.04 -6.88
N ALA A 8 -41.10 -16.21 -7.31
CA ALA A 8 -40.80 -14.91 -7.94
C ALA A 8 -40.24 -13.87 -6.95
N GLY A 9 -40.69 -13.92 -5.68
CA GLY A 9 -40.15 -13.08 -4.60
C GLY A 9 -38.73 -13.49 -4.18
N ASP A 10 -38.45 -14.79 -4.16
CA ASP A 10 -37.13 -15.33 -3.81
C ASP A 10 -36.09 -15.02 -4.89
N SER A 11 -36.44 -15.15 -6.18
CA SER A 11 -35.56 -14.78 -7.29
C SER A 11 -35.24 -13.28 -7.31
N SER A 12 -36.24 -12.43 -7.04
CA SER A 12 -36.05 -10.97 -6.99
C SER A 12 -35.12 -10.55 -5.85
N ARG A 13 -35.23 -11.19 -4.67
CA ARG A 13 -34.32 -10.94 -3.54
C ARG A 13 -32.92 -11.47 -3.80
N LEU A 14 -32.79 -12.60 -4.49
CA LEU A 14 -31.51 -13.16 -4.88
C LEU A 14 -30.78 -12.22 -5.86
N GLU A 15 -31.50 -11.65 -6.83
CA GLU A 15 -30.96 -10.68 -7.79
C GLU A 15 -30.57 -9.35 -7.13
N GLU A 16 -31.38 -8.86 -6.18
CA GLU A 16 -31.06 -7.70 -5.36
C GLU A 16 -29.79 -7.95 -4.52
N PHE A 17 -29.69 -9.12 -3.89
CA PHE A 17 -28.51 -9.53 -3.14
C PHE A 17 -27.28 -9.66 -4.05
N HIS A 18 -27.41 -10.24 -5.24
CA HIS A 18 -26.32 -10.31 -6.22
C HIS A 18 -25.89 -8.92 -6.69
N GLN A 19 -26.84 -7.99 -6.89
CA GLN A 19 -26.53 -6.60 -7.19
C GLN A 19 -25.81 -5.92 -6.03
N GLU A 20 -26.26 -6.12 -4.80
CA GLU A 20 -25.68 -5.49 -3.62
C GLU A 20 -24.28 -6.04 -3.32
N VAL A 21 -24.08 -7.36 -3.47
CA VAL A 21 -22.76 -8.01 -3.40
C VAL A 21 -21.85 -7.54 -4.53
N SER A 22 -22.36 -7.37 -5.76
CA SER A 22 -21.57 -6.86 -6.87
C SER A 22 -21.18 -5.39 -6.64
N LYS A 23 -22.08 -4.59 -6.08
CA LYS A 23 -21.86 -3.18 -5.70
C LYS A 23 -20.88 -3.06 -4.54
N LEU A 24 -20.95 -3.94 -3.55
CA LEU A 24 -19.99 -4.03 -2.45
C LEU A 24 -18.63 -4.53 -2.92
N ARG A 25 -18.60 -5.47 -3.86
CA ARG A 25 -17.36 -5.97 -4.48
C ARG A 25 -16.72 -4.94 -5.40
N ALA A 26 -17.52 -4.10 -6.07
CA ALA A 26 -17.05 -2.96 -6.86
C ALA A 26 -16.60 -1.78 -5.99
N SER A 27 -17.33 -1.50 -4.89
CA SER A 27 -17.05 -0.42 -3.93
C SER A 27 -15.85 -0.76 -3.01
N GLY A 28 -15.81 -1.97 -2.49
CA GLY A 28 -14.66 -2.56 -1.78
C GLY A 28 -13.48 -2.88 -2.72
N GLY A 29 -13.73 -2.80 -4.03
CA GLY A 29 -12.79 -3.01 -5.13
C GLY A 29 -12.13 -1.74 -5.65
N ARG A 30 -12.00 -0.67 -4.84
CA ARG A 30 -10.95 0.34 -5.11
C ARG A 30 -9.62 -0.39 -5.07
N ALA A 31 -9.16 -0.85 -6.23
CA ALA A 31 -7.95 -1.63 -6.47
C ALA A 31 -6.87 -1.22 -5.47
N ASN A 32 -6.61 -2.07 -4.48
CA ASN A 32 -5.93 -1.73 -3.23
C ASN A 32 -4.82 -0.68 -3.45
N PRO A 33 -5.10 0.62 -3.25
CA PRO A 33 -4.17 1.68 -3.65
C PRO A 33 -2.84 1.54 -2.92
N ASP A 34 -2.88 0.96 -1.72
CA ASP A 34 -1.71 0.58 -0.94
C ASP A 34 -0.75 -0.34 -1.71
N ARG A 35 -1.25 -1.27 -2.53
CA ARG A 35 -0.42 -2.23 -3.28
C ARG A 35 0.29 -1.57 -4.45
N TRP A 36 -0.26 -0.48 -4.97
CA TRP A 36 0.36 0.35 -6.00
C TRP A 36 1.41 1.29 -5.41
N VAL A 37 1.09 1.96 -4.30
CA VAL A 37 2.03 2.86 -3.61
C VAL A 37 3.29 2.11 -3.15
N PHE A 38 3.14 0.90 -2.60
CA PHE A 38 4.29 0.08 -2.21
C PHE A 38 5.13 -0.38 -3.40
N ARG A 39 4.49 -0.75 -4.52
CA ARG A 39 5.20 -1.14 -5.75
C ARG A 39 5.98 0.03 -6.34
N ILE A 40 5.37 1.21 -6.40
CA ILE A 40 6.04 2.44 -6.86
C ILE A 40 7.23 2.78 -5.96
N GLY A 41 7.06 2.74 -4.64
CA GLY A 41 8.14 2.97 -3.69
C GLY A 41 9.29 1.98 -3.85
N LEU A 42 8.99 0.68 -3.97
CA LEU A 42 10.00 -0.36 -4.21
C LEU A 42 10.79 -0.12 -5.50
N ILE A 43 10.10 0.20 -6.60
CA ILE A 43 10.74 0.49 -7.89
C ILE A 43 11.69 1.70 -7.74
N PHE A 44 11.24 2.77 -7.08
CA PHE A 44 12.06 3.97 -6.86
C PHE A 44 13.33 3.67 -6.04
N THR A 45 13.24 2.83 -5.00
CA THR A 45 14.40 2.41 -4.21
C THR A 45 15.40 1.59 -5.02
N ILE A 46 14.91 0.64 -5.84
CA ILE A 46 15.78 -0.18 -6.69
C ILE A 46 16.52 0.69 -7.73
N VAL A 47 15.80 1.64 -8.35
CA VAL A 47 16.39 2.58 -9.32
C VAL A 47 17.46 3.45 -8.66
N GLY A 48 17.20 3.99 -7.47
CA GLY A 48 18.17 4.79 -6.71
C GLY A 48 19.44 4.00 -6.36
N LEU A 49 19.27 2.76 -5.89
CA LEU A 49 20.40 1.88 -5.55
C LEU A 49 21.25 1.53 -6.78
N ALA A 50 20.61 1.24 -7.91
CA ALA A 50 21.30 0.98 -9.18
C ALA A 50 22.13 2.19 -9.63
N PHE A 51 21.60 3.42 -9.47
CA PHE A 51 22.32 4.65 -9.74
C PHE A 51 23.58 4.80 -8.87
N THR A 52 23.48 4.53 -7.56
CA THR A 52 24.63 4.57 -6.64
C THR A 52 25.71 3.55 -7.01
N LEU A 53 25.32 2.32 -7.38
CA LEU A 53 26.23 1.27 -7.81
C LEU A 53 26.98 1.64 -9.09
N VAL A 54 26.28 2.21 -10.08
CA VAL A 54 26.90 2.68 -11.33
C VAL A 54 27.93 3.77 -11.05
N SER A 55 27.59 4.77 -10.24
CA SER A 55 28.56 5.82 -9.84
C SER A 55 29.78 5.23 -9.14
N PHE A 56 29.60 4.29 -8.22
CA PHE A 56 30.71 3.67 -7.48
C PHE A 56 31.70 2.92 -8.39
N VAL A 57 31.19 2.16 -9.36
CA VAL A 57 32.03 1.44 -10.33
C VAL A 57 32.82 2.42 -11.21
N MET A 58 32.23 3.57 -11.54
CA MET A 58 32.86 4.60 -12.37
C MET A 58 33.99 5.34 -11.62
N THR A 59 33.95 5.39 -10.28
CA THR A 59 34.99 5.99 -9.43
C THR A 59 36.35 5.29 -9.52
N GLY A 60 36.36 3.97 -9.77
CA GLY A 60 37.60 3.17 -9.81
C GLY A 60 38.58 3.54 -10.94
N GLY A 61 38.13 4.29 -11.95
CA GLY A 61 38.95 4.70 -13.10
C GLY A 61 39.54 6.12 -13.03
N ALA A 62 39.23 6.92 -12.00
CA ALA A 62 39.59 8.34 -11.96
C ALA A 62 40.97 8.60 -11.34
N SER A 63 41.94 9.06 -12.15
CA SER A 63 43.33 9.33 -11.75
C SER A 63 43.62 10.76 -11.25
N ASN A 64 42.62 11.66 -11.22
CA ASN A 64 42.80 13.09 -10.92
C ASN A 64 41.91 13.54 -9.74
N ALA A 65 42.44 14.39 -8.85
CA ALA A 65 41.74 14.86 -7.64
C ALA A 65 40.42 15.61 -7.90
N VAL A 66 40.33 16.32 -9.04
CA VAL A 66 39.09 17.02 -9.47
C VAL A 66 37.98 16.03 -9.82
N ASN A 67 38.30 14.93 -10.50
CA ASN A 67 37.32 13.88 -10.79
C ASN A 67 36.83 13.19 -9.52
N HIS A 68 37.69 13.07 -8.51
CA HIS A 68 37.34 12.40 -7.26
C HIS A 68 36.26 13.16 -6.48
N LEU A 69 36.35 14.49 -6.41
CA LEU A 69 35.33 15.32 -5.76
C LEU A 69 33.98 15.26 -6.49
N ASP A 70 34.00 15.27 -7.83
CA ASP A 70 32.77 15.21 -8.63
C ASP A 70 32.08 13.84 -8.50
N LEU A 71 32.87 12.78 -8.41
CA LEU A 71 32.36 11.43 -8.13
C LEU A 71 31.76 11.31 -6.72
N VAL A 72 32.35 11.95 -5.70
CA VAL A 72 31.80 11.98 -4.33
C VAL A 72 30.45 12.72 -4.28
N VAL A 73 30.33 13.87 -4.97
CA VAL A 73 29.07 14.60 -5.06
C VAL A 73 27.99 13.74 -5.73
N SER A 74 28.34 13.02 -6.80
CA SER A 74 27.42 12.08 -7.46
C SER A 74 26.97 10.94 -6.52
N ALA A 75 27.88 10.42 -5.69
CA ALA A 75 27.58 9.36 -4.74
C ALA A 75 26.64 9.83 -3.61
N ILE A 76 26.86 11.02 -3.07
CA ILE A 76 25.99 11.62 -2.04
C ILE A 76 24.60 11.90 -2.61
N PHE A 77 24.52 12.34 -3.87
CA PHE A 77 23.24 12.57 -4.54
C PHE A 77 22.45 11.25 -4.72
N GLY A 78 23.12 10.18 -5.17
CA GLY A 78 22.51 8.85 -5.29
C GLY A 78 22.08 8.26 -3.94
N LEU A 79 22.88 8.47 -2.88
CA LEU A 79 22.54 8.08 -1.51
C LEU A 79 21.27 8.80 -1.03
N SER A 80 21.19 10.11 -1.28
CA SER A 80 20.05 10.93 -0.88
C SER A 80 18.76 10.47 -1.59
N LEU A 81 18.85 10.13 -2.87
CA LEU A 81 17.72 9.61 -3.64
C LEU A 81 17.27 8.23 -3.12
N THR A 82 18.21 7.37 -2.73
CA THR A 82 17.93 6.09 -2.09
C THR A 82 17.21 6.27 -0.74
N PHE A 83 17.65 7.23 0.07
CA PHE A 83 17.00 7.56 1.34
C PHE A 83 15.56 8.05 1.16
N ILE A 84 15.30 8.89 0.17
CA ILE A 84 13.93 9.36 -0.14
C ILE A 84 13.02 8.16 -0.48
N GLY A 85 13.51 7.22 -1.28
CA GLY A 85 12.79 5.97 -1.58
C GLY A 85 12.52 5.14 -0.32
N LEU A 86 13.53 4.98 0.54
CA LEU A 86 13.41 4.25 1.81
C LEU A 86 12.35 4.86 2.73
N VAL A 87 12.37 6.19 2.90
CA VAL A 87 11.37 6.92 3.72
C VAL A 87 9.97 6.75 3.12
N MET A 88 9.83 6.81 1.80
CA MET A 88 8.54 6.62 1.12
C MET A 88 7.97 5.20 1.35
N ILE A 89 8.80 4.16 1.33
CA ILE A 89 8.40 2.79 1.68
C ILE A 89 8.07 2.67 3.17
N ALA A 90 8.87 3.27 4.06
CA ALA A 90 8.67 3.21 5.50
C ALA A 90 7.34 3.87 5.90
N VAL A 91 7.04 5.06 5.38
CA VAL A 91 5.77 5.77 5.61
C VAL A 91 4.59 4.96 5.06
N SER A 92 4.74 4.33 3.90
CA SER A 92 3.71 3.46 3.34
C SER A 92 3.43 2.23 4.20
N SER A 93 4.48 1.67 4.81
CA SER A 93 4.39 0.53 5.72
C SER A 93 3.71 0.93 7.03
N PHE A 94 4.04 2.11 7.55
CA PHE A 94 3.43 2.65 8.77
C PHE A 94 1.93 2.91 8.62
N LYS A 95 1.48 3.44 7.48
CA LYS A 95 0.04 3.63 7.19
C LYS A 95 -0.75 2.32 7.21
N ARG A 96 -0.19 1.25 6.65
CA ARG A 96 -0.80 -0.09 6.67
C ARG A 96 -0.91 -0.65 8.09
N PHE A 97 0.15 -0.49 8.87
CA PHE A 97 0.16 -0.89 10.28
C PHE A 97 -0.93 -0.17 11.06
N MET A 98 -1.03 1.16 10.92
CA MET A 98 -2.04 1.97 11.59
C MET A 98 -3.46 1.53 11.25
N ARG A 99 -3.74 1.20 9.98
CA ARG A 99 -5.06 0.73 9.55
C ARG A 99 -5.44 -0.59 10.22
N TYR A 100 -4.52 -1.54 10.27
CA TYR A 100 -4.74 -2.81 10.98
C TYR A 100 -5.02 -2.56 12.46
N TRP A 101 -4.22 -1.68 13.07
CA TRP A 101 -4.33 -1.34 14.47
C TRP A 101 -5.66 -0.65 14.81
N LEU A 102 -6.11 0.28 13.97
CA LEU A 102 -7.40 0.95 14.14
C LEU A 102 -8.60 0.01 13.98
N VAL A 103 -8.57 -0.87 12.98
CA VAL A 103 -9.63 -1.89 12.82
C VAL A 103 -9.71 -2.75 14.06
N ARG A 104 -8.57 -3.24 14.53
CA ARG A 104 -8.47 -4.04 15.75
C ARG A 104 -9.01 -3.31 16.97
N LEU A 105 -8.59 -2.06 17.17
CA LEU A 105 -9.02 -1.24 18.31
C LEU A 105 -10.54 -1.01 18.29
N VAL A 106 -11.13 -0.73 17.13
CA VAL A 106 -12.58 -0.57 16.98
C VAL A 106 -13.34 -1.85 17.33
N TYR A 107 -12.81 -3.03 16.97
CA TYR A 107 -13.41 -4.31 17.38
C TYR A 107 -13.37 -4.48 18.91
N GLU A 108 -12.23 -4.20 19.53
CA GLU A 108 -12.04 -4.33 20.98
C GLU A 108 -12.96 -3.38 21.77
N TYR A 109 -13.21 -2.15 21.28
CA TYR A 109 -14.19 -1.24 21.88
C TYR A 109 -15.63 -1.72 21.73
N ARG A 110 -16.00 -2.30 20.58
CA ARG A 110 -17.36 -2.81 20.36
C ARG A 110 -17.72 -3.95 21.32
N GLU A 111 -16.79 -4.88 21.56
CA GLU A 111 -17.01 -5.98 22.52
C GLU A 111 -17.17 -5.53 23.98
N GLN A 112 -16.62 -4.37 24.34
CA GLN A 112 -16.79 -3.76 25.65
C GLN A 112 -18.16 -3.07 25.76
N THR A 113 -18.57 -2.32 24.73
CA THR A 113 -19.88 -1.67 24.71
C THR A 113 -21.02 -2.69 24.70
N ASP A 114 -20.90 -3.78 23.95
CA ASP A 114 -21.92 -4.83 23.89
C ASP A 114 -22.13 -5.53 25.24
N ARG A 115 -21.05 -5.68 26.02
CA ARG A 115 -21.11 -6.20 27.40
C ARG A 115 -21.81 -5.26 28.40
N VAL A 116 -21.72 -3.96 28.19
CA VAL A 116 -22.34 -2.94 29.09
C VAL A 116 -23.81 -2.72 28.74
N VAL A 117 -24.20 -2.86 27.46
CA VAL A 117 -25.59 -2.74 27.01
C VAL A 117 -26.38 -4.04 27.25
N GLY A 118 -25.70 -5.19 27.25
CA GLY A 118 -26.29 -6.50 27.56
C GLY A 118 -26.44 -6.81 29.07
N SER A 119 -26.01 -5.90 29.96
CA SER A 119 -26.18 -5.98 31.42
C SER A 119 -27.20 -4.96 31.92
#